data_AF-A0A7U6Y660-F1
#
_entry.id   AF-A0A7U6Y660-F1
#
_cell.length_a   1.000
_cell.length_b   1.000
_cell.length_c   1.000
_cell.angle_alpha   90.00
_cell.angle_beta   90.00
_cell.angle_gamma   90.00
#
_symmetry.space_group_name_H-M   'P 1'
#
loop_
_entity.id
_entity.type
_entity.pdbx_description
1 polymer ?
#
loop_
_entity_poly.entity_id
_entity_poly.type
_entity_poly.pdbx_seq_one_letter_code
_entity_poly.pdbx_strand_id
1 'polypeptide(L)'
;MLALIAYIAVIFLANWAIQTFHLVPVGFGLMAPAGVYFAGLAFTLRDLVQDKLGRNWTIGAILAGAALSYAIEPKFALASGAAFLVSELLDFAIYTPLRKRNWMLAVTLSNLLGLIADSALFLWLAFGSIAYLQGQVVGKLWMTIAAVALLWLYRRHRQQAI
;
A
#
# COMPACT_ATOMS: atom_id res chain seq x y z
N MET A 1 6.32 14.54 9.48
CA MET A 1 7.28 13.53 9.99
C MET A 1 6.61 12.25 10.49
N LEU A 2 5.60 12.30 11.37
CA LEU A 2 4.94 11.08 11.88
C LEU A 2 4.42 10.13 10.79
N ALA A 3 3.73 10.65 9.77
CA ALA A 3 3.22 9.84 8.64
C ALA A 3 4.33 9.15 7.85
N LEU A 4 5.49 9.80 7.70
CA LEU A 4 6.66 9.25 7.00
C LEU A 4 7.25 8.06 7.76
N ILE A 5 7.45 8.23 9.07
CA ILE A 5 7.95 7.16 9.95
C ILE A 5 6.97 5.99 9.99
N ALA A 6 5.68 6.29 10.14
CA ALA A 6 4.62 5.28 10.12
C ALA A 6 4.61 4.51 8.79
N TYR A 7 4.80 5.21 7.66
CA TYR A 7 4.84 4.57 6.34
C TYR A 7 6.05 3.64 6.19
N ILE A 8 7.25 4.09 6.56
CA ILE A 8 8.45 3.25 6.54
C ILE A 8 8.27 2.01 7.44
N ALA A 9 7.74 2.22 8.66
CA ALA A 9 7.47 1.14 9.60
C ALA A 9 6.44 0.14 9.06
N VAL A 10 5.40 0.59 8.37
CA VAL A 10 4.36 -0.31 7.84
C VAL A 10 4.89 -1.17 6.69
N ILE A 11 5.81 -0.66 5.86
CA ILE A 11 6.49 -1.45 4.82
C ILE A 11 7.31 -2.56 5.47
N PHE A 12 8.10 -2.22 6.50
CA PHE A 12 8.87 -3.20 7.26
C PHE A 12 7.98 -4.27 7.92
N LEU A 13 6.91 -3.84 8.59
CA LEU A 13 5.94 -4.75 9.22
C LEU A 13 5.23 -5.64 8.22
N ALA A 14 4.93 -5.15 7.01
CA ALA A 14 4.36 -5.96 5.95
C ALA A 14 5.29 -7.13 5.58
N ASN A 15 6.57 -6.84 5.34
CA ASN A 15 7.55 -7.85 4.95
C ASN A 15 7.84 -8.83 6.10
N TRP A 16 7.96 -8.32 7.33
CA TRP A 16 8.09 -9.16 8.53
C TRP A 16 6.90 -10.10 8.74
N ALA A 17 5.68 -9.59 8.53
CA ALA A 17 4.46 -10.38 8.68
C ALA A 17 4.41 -11.52 7.65
N ILE A 18 4.83 -11.27 6.41
CA ILE A 18 4.91 -12.31 5.38
C ILE A 18 5.87 -13.41 5.80
N GLN A 19 7.07 -13.06 6.28
CA GLN A 19 8.05 -14.05 6.73
C GLN A 19 7.55 -14.86 7.94
N THR A 20 6.84 -14.22 8.86
CA THR A 20 6.41 -14.84 10.12
C THR A 20 5.15 -15.70 9.94
N PHE A 21 4.12 -15.16 9.28
CA PHE A 21 2.78 -15.76 9.23
C PHE A 21 2.43 -16.36 7.87
N HIS A 22 3.25 -16.16 6.84
CA HIS A 22 3.04 -16.71 5.50
C HIS A 22 1.69 -16.31 4.89
N LEU A 23 0.73 -17.24 4.81
CA LEU A 23 -0.58 -17.03 4.24
C LEU A 23 -1.64 -16.91 5.34
N VAL A 24 -2.52 -15.93 5.20
CA VAL A 24 -3.61 -15.65 6.13
C VAL A 24 -4.95 -15.62 5.39
N PRO A 25 -6.05 -15.99 6.07
CA PRO A 25 -7.39 -15.91 5.49
C PRO A 25 -7.88 -14.46 5.45
N VAL A 26 -8.39 -14.03 4.30
CA VAL A 26 -8.93 -12.66 4.10
C VAL A 26 -10.45 -12.64 3.89
N GLY A 27 -11.11 -13.75 4.21
CA GLY A 27 -12.55 -13.95 4.03
C GLY A 27 -12.91 -14.60 2.70
N PHE A 28 -14.18 -15.02 2.56
CA PHE A 28 -14.70 -15.70 1.35
C PHE A 28 -13.92 -16.94 0.90
N GLY A 29 -13.22 -17.61 1.81
CA GLY A 29 -12.33 -18.74 1.45
C GLY A 29 -11.05 -18.33 0.72
N LEU A 30 -10.77 -17.03 0.62
CA LEU A 30 -9.56 -16.50 -0.02
C LEU A 30 -8.40 -16.43 0.98
N MET A 31 -7.21 -16.74 0.48
CA MET A 31 -5.94 -16.63 1.19
C MET A 31 -5.08 -15.55 0.55
N ALA A 32 -4.26 -14.88 1.35
CA ALA A 32 -3.30 -13.89 0.88
C ALA A 32 -2.04 -13.90 1.75
N PRO A 33 -0.87 -13.48 1.23
CA PRO A 33 0.30 -13.19 2.04
C PRO A 33 -0.03 -12.25 3.22
N ALA A 34 0.44 -12.58 4.42
CA ALA A 34 0.11 -11.88 5.67
C ALA A 34 0.39 -10.37 5.67
N GLY A 35 1.35 -9.94 4.85
CA GLY A 35 1.65 -8.53 4.63
C GLY A 35 0.49 -7.73 4.04
N VAL A 36 -0.54 -8.39 3.50
CA VAL A 36 -1.77 -7.75 2.98
C VAL A 36 -2.41 -6.82 4.01
N TYR A 37 -2.35 -7.18 5.31
CA TYR A 37 -2.96 -6.37 6.35
C TYR A 37 -2.27 -5.01 6.53
N PHE A 38 -0.94 -5.01 6.40
CA PHE A 38 -0.11 -3.82 6.49
C PHE A 38 -0.07 -3.06 5.17
N ALA A 39 -0.13 -3.77 4.04
CA ALA A 39 -0.06 -3.17 2.71
C ALA A 39 -1.27 -2.25 2.45
N GLY A 40 -2.48 -2.61 2.90
CA GLY A 40 -3.64 -1.70 2.81
C GLY A 40 -3.45 -0.40 3.60
N LEU A 41 -2.85 -0.47 4.79
CA LEU A 41 -2.47 0.71 5.57
C LEU A 41 -1.38 1.52 4.86
N ALA A 42 -0.45 0.85 4.18
CA ALA A 42 0.64 1.47 3.43
C ALA A 42 0.11 2.43 2.35
N PHE A 43 -0.94 2.05 1.61
CA PHE A 43 -1.55 2.95 0.62
C PHE A 43 -2.06 4.24 1.24
N THR A 44 -2.82 4.15 2.34
CA THR A 44 -3.34 5.36 3.01
C THR A 44 -2.23 6.24 3.59
N LEU A 45 -1.18 5.63 4.17
CA LEU A 45 -0.04 6.36 4.70
C LEU A 45 0.82 7.00 3.60
N ARG A 46 0.99 6.30 2.48
CA ARG A 46 1.67 6.80 1.28
C ARG A 46 0.99 8.07 0.77
N ASP A 47 -0.33 8.05 0.62
CA ASP A 47 -1.09 9.19 0.14
C ASP A 47 -0.94 10.39 1.10
N LEU A 48 -0.97 10.14 2.42
CA LEU A 48 -0.73 11.18 3.43
C LEU A 48 0.70 11.75 3.40
N VAL A 49 1.71 10.93 3.11
CA VAL A 49 3.11 11.37 2.95
C VAL A 49 3.25 12.19 1.68
N GLN A 50 2.68 11.73 0.57
CA GLN A 50 2.70 12.41 -0.71
C GLN A 50 2.01 13.77 -0.63
N ASP A 51 0.83 13.85 -0.02
CA ASP A 51 0.08 15.10 0.13
C ASP A 51 0.82 16.13 1.00
N LYS A 52 1.51 15.69 2.05
CA LYS A 52 2.16 16.59 3.02
C LYS A 52 3.60 16.95 2.68
N LEU A 53 4.34 16.01 2.10
CA LEU A 53 5.80 16.11 1.90
C LEU A 53 6.19 16.04 0.42
N GLY A 54 5.30 15.55 -0.44
CA GLY A 54 5.56 15.42 -1.87
C GLY A 54 6.22 14.11 -2.27
N ARG A 55 6.25 13.88 -3.58
CA ARG A 55 6.65 12.62 -4.21
C ARG A 55 8.06 12.15 -3.87
N ASN A 56 9.03 13.05 -3.78
CA ASN A 56 10.43 12.68 -3.49
C ASN A 56 10.55 12.02 -2.10
N TRP A 57 9.74 12.47 -1.14
CA TRP A 57 9.68 11.87 0.20
C TRP A 57 8.97 10.53 0.18
N THR A 58 7.91 10.37 -0.61
CA THR A 58 7.25 9.07 -0.81
C THR A 58 8.21 8.03 -1.38
N ILE A 59 8.95 8.39 -2.45
CA ILE A 59 9.96 7.51 -3.05
C ILE A 59 11.07 7.19 -2.04
N GLY A 60 11.59 8.20 -1.33
CA GLY A 60 12.60 8.00 -0.29
C GLY A 60 12.12 7.06 0.82
N ALA A 61 10.85 7.15 1.22
CA ALA A 61 10.25 6.27 2.21
C ALA A 61 10.13 4.82 1.71
N ILE A 62 9.75 4.61 0.45
CA ILE A 62 9.70 3.28 -0.17
C ILE A 62 11.11 2.67 -0.17
N LEU A 63 12.11 3.43 -0.62
CA LEU A 63 13.50 2.97 -0.65
C LEU A 63 14.03 2.66 0.76
N ALA A 64 13.75 3.51 1.74
CA ALA A 64 14.15 3.29 3.13
C ALA A 64 13.45 2.06 3.75
N GLY A 65 12.14 1.92 3.54
CA GLY A 65 11.37 0.76 4.01
C GLY A 65 11.83 -0.55 3.38
N ALA A 66 12.12 -0.54 2.07
CA ALA A 66 12.69 -1.68 1.36
C ALA A 66 14.11 -2.00 1.87
N ALA A 67 14.97 -1.00 2.07
CA ALA A 67 16.31 -1.20 2.59
C ALA A 67 16.31 -1.80 4.01
N LEU A 68 15.42 -1.32 4.89
CA LEU A 68 15.24 -1.90 6.23
C LEU A 68 14.71 -3.34 6.15
N SER A 69 13.79 -3.60 5.22
CA SER A 69 13.23 -4.94 5.01
C SER A 69 14.24 -5.92 4.42
N TYR A 70 15.32 -5.44 3.80
CA TYR A 70 16.36 -6.29 3.23
C TYR A 70 17.04 -7.15 4.29
N ALA A 71 17.12 -6.66 5.54
CA ALA A 71 17.64 -7.41 6.68
C ALA A 71 16.71 -8.55 7.14
N ILE A 72 15.43 -8.51 6.77
CA ILE A 72 14.44 -9.55 7.08
C ILE A 72 14.51 -10.65 6.02
N GLU A 73 14.23 -10.27 4.78
CA GLU A 73 14.15 -11.19 3.64
C GLU A 73 14.37 -10.38 2.35
N PRO A 74 15.55 -10.50 1.70
CA PRO A 74 15.89 -9.75 0.50
C PRO A 74 14.85 -9.87 -0.62
N LYS A 75 14.24 -11.06 -0.77
CA LYS A 75 13.25 -11.31 -1.83
C LYS A 75 12.00 -10.45 -1.64
N PHE A 76 11.44 -10.41 -0.43
CA PHE A 76 10.24 -9.61 -0.13
C PHE A 76 10.54 -8.12 -0.13
N ALA A 77 11.73 -7.72 0.35
CA ALA A 77 12.18 -6.34 0.30
C ALA A 77 12.24 -5.79 -1.14
N LEU A 78 12.88 -6.53 -2.05
CA LEU A 78 12.98 -6.13 -3.47
C LEU A 78 11.62 -6.17 -4.16
N ALA A 79 10.81 -7.20 -3.92
CA ALA A 79 9.48 -7.31 -4.49
C ALA A 79 8.55 -6.17 -4.04
N SER A 80 8.51 -5.87 -2.74
CA SER A 80 7.68 -4.81 -2.17
C SER A 80 8.13 -3.43 -2.63
N GLY A 81 9.45 -3.15 -2.62
CA GLY A 81 10.00 -1.89 -3.14
C GLY A 81 9.68 -1.67 -4.62
N ALA A 82 9.89 -2.68 -5.47
CA ALA A 82 9.57 -2.60 -6.89
C ALA A 82 8.07 -2.41 -7.13
N ALA A 83 7.22 -3.16 -6.43
CA ALA A 83 5.77 -3.06 -6.54
C ALA A 83 5.27 -1.65 -6.16
N PHE A 84 5.69 -1.12 -5.01
CA PHE A 84 5.31 0.22 -4.58
C PHE A 84 5.80 1.31 -5.53
N LEU A 85 7.04 1.22 -6.02
CA LEU A 85 7.57 2.19 -6.98
C LEU A 85 6.79 2.17 -8.30
N VAL A 86 6.54 0.98 -8.86
CA VAL A 86 5.77 0.85 -10.11
C VAL A 86 4.34 1.33 -9.91
N SER A 87 3.71 1.01 -8.79
CA SER A 87 2.37 1.51 -8.48
C SER A 87 2.32 3.03 -8.37
N GLU A 88 3.34 3.66 -7.77
CA GLU A 88 3.43 5.12 -7.65
C GLU A 88 3.58 5.79 -9.03
N LEU A 89 4.42 5.21 -9.89
CA LEU A 89 4.60 5.69 -11.26
C LEU A 89 3.31 5.53 -12.09
N LEU A 90 2.63 4.40 -11.93
CA LEU A 90 1.38 4.10 -12.62
C LEU A 90 0.26 5.03 -12.16
N ASP A 91 0.13 5.26 -10.86
CA ASP A 91 -0.83 6.21 -10.30
C ASP A 91 -0.64 7.59 -10.92
N PHE A 92 0.60 8.09 -10.98
CA PHE A 92 0.92 9.36 -11.62
C PHE A 92 0.58 9.40 -13.12
N ALA A 93 0.92 8.34 -13.84
CA ALA A 93 0.69 8.22 -15.28
C ALA A 93 -0.80 8.19 -15.63
N ILE A 94 -1.64 7.61 -14.77
CA ILE A 94 -3.09 7.55 -14.94
C ILE A 94 -3.76 8.83 -14.43
N TYR A 95 -3.38 9.31 -13.25
CA TYR A 95 -4.00 10.46 -12.61
C TYR A 95 -3.85 11.75 -13.43
N THR A 96 -2.64 12.04 -13.94
CA THR A 96 -2.33 13.29 -14.63
C THR A 96 -3.22 13.57 -15.87
N PRO A 97 -3.40 12.64 -16.81
CA PRO A 97 -4.28 12.86 -17.97
C PRO A 97 -5.77 12.85 -17.58
N LEU A 98 -6.19 11.97 -16.66
CA LEU A 98 -7.61 11.83 -16.31
C LEU A 98 -8.12 13.00 -15.46
N ARG A 99 -7.26 13.60 -14.62
CA ARG A 99 -7.59 14.74 -13.77
C ARG A 99 -8.16 15.91 -14.57
N LYS A 100 -7.69 16.11 -15.81
CA LYS A 100 -8.17 17.19 -16.71
C LYS A 100 -9.62 17.01 -17.14
N ARG A 101 -10.15 15.78 -17.11
CA ARG A 101 -11.52 15.45 -17.55
C ARG A 101 -12.47 15.27 -16.36
N ASN A 102 -12.09 14.45 -15.39
CA ASN A 102 -12.89 14.18 -14.20
C ASN A 102 -11.97 13.76 -13.04
N TRP A 103 -11.87 14.61 -12.02
CA TRP A 103 -10.99 14.38 -10.88
C TRP A 103 -11.36 13.11 -10.08
N MET A 104 -12.66 12.88 -9.83
CA MET A 104 -13.08 11.72 -9.03
C MET A 104 -12.83 10.39 -9.76
N LEU A 105 -13.09 10.38 -11.08
CA LEU A 105 -12.74 9.25 -11.94
C LEU A 105 -11.23 9.03 -12.01
N ALA A 106 -10.43 10.09 -12.09
CA ALA A 106 -8.98 10.02 -12.07
C ALA A 106 -8.46 9.34 -10.79
N VAL A 107 -8.90 9.83 -9.62
CA VAL A 107 -8.51 9.29 -8.31
C VAL A 107 -8.94 7.83 -8.15
N THR A 108 -10.15 7.49 -8.58
CA THR A 108 -10.68 6.14 -8.38
C THR A 108 -9.96 5.13 -9.26
N LEU A 109 -9.76 5.45 -10.54
CA LEU A 109 -9.09 4.55 -11.48
C LEU A 109 -7.60 4.42 -11.22
N SER A 110 -6.90 5.52 -10.90
CA SER A 110 -5.47 5.50 -10.64
C SER A 110 -5.14 4.65 -9.40
N ASN A 111 -5.92 4.80 -8.33
CA ASN A 111 -5.79 3.99 -7.12
C ASN A 111 -6.14 2.52 -7.35
N LEU A 112 -7.23 2.22 -8.07
CA LEU A 112 -7.64 0.85 -8.32
C LEU A 112 -6.59 0.11 -9.17
N LEU A 113 -6.13 0.73 -10.26
CA LEU A 113 -5.13 0.17 -11.14
C LEU A 113 -3.76 0.08 -10.46
N GLY A 114 -3.38 1.08 -9.66
CA GLY A 114 -2.20 1.03 -8.81
C GLY A 114 -2.23 -0.15 -7.84
N LEU A 115 -3.34 -0.34 -7.13
CA LEU A 115 -3.51 -1.44 -6.18
C LEU A 115 -3.44 -2.82 -6.85
N ILE A 116 -4.07 -2.99 -8.01
CA ILE A 116 -4.02 -4.25 -8.77
C ILE A 116 -2.60 -4.51 -9.29
N ALA A 117 -1.96 -3.50 -9.89
CA ALA A 117 -0.61 -3.61 -10.42
C ALA A 117 0.41 -3.91 -9.32
N ASP A 118 0.32 -3.21 -8.18
CA ASP A 118 1.13 -3.46 -6.99
C ASP A 118 0.98 -4.91 -6.52
N SER A 119 -0.27 -5.37 -6.38
CA SER A 119 -0.56 -6.73 -5.89
C SER A 119 -0.07 -7.81 -6.85
N ALA A 120 -0.29 -7.64 -8.15
CA ALA A 120 0.15 -8.60 -9.17
C ALA A 120 1.68 -8.65 -9.26
N LEU A 121 2.33 -7.48 -9.32
CA LEU A 121 3.78 -7.39 -9.42
C LEU A 121 4.46 -7.91 -8.15
N PHE A 122 3.94 -7.55 -6.97
CA PHE A 122 4.44 -8.07 -5.71
C PHE A 122 4.36 -9.59 -5.67
N LEU A 123 3.19 -10.18 -5.97
CA LEU A 123 3.00 -11.62 -5.93
C LEU A 123 3.90 -12.35 -6.94
N TRP A 124 4.02 -11.80 -8.14
CA TRP A 124 4.89 -12.35 -9.17
C TRP A 124 6.37 -12.34 -8.75
N LEU A 125 6.88 -11.23 -8.22
CA LEU A 125 8.27 -11.13 -7.78
C LEU A 125 8.56 -11.92 -6.50
N ALA A 126 7.65 -11.88 -5.51
CA ALA A 126 7.83 -12.50 -4.21
C ALA A 126 7.59 -14.01 -4.22
N PHE A 127 6.67 -14.50 -5.05
CA PHE A 127 6.22 -15.90 -5.01
C PHE A 127 6.28 -16.59 -6.37
N GLY A 128 6.57 -15.89 -7.46
CA GLY A 128 6.59 -16.47 -8.81
C GLY A 128 5.20 -16.81 -9.34
N SER A 129 4.14 -16.33 -8.69
CA SER A 129 2.74 -16.68 -9.01
C SER A 129 1.79 -15.58 -8.60
N ILE A 130 0.71 -15.41 -9.37
CA ILE A 130 -0.38 -14.46 -9.07
C ILE A 130 -1.61 -15.16 -8.47
N ALA A 131 -1.49 -16.43 -8.03
CA ALA A 131 -2.62 -17.23 -7.55
C ALA A 131 -3.40 -16.56 -6.41
N TYR A 132 -2.72 -15.80 -5.55
CA TYR A 132 -3.33 -15.10 -4.42
C TYR A 132 -3.80 -13.67 -4.75
N LEU A 133 -3.85 -13.28 -6.04
CA LEU A 133 -4.19 -11.90 -6.43
C LEU A 133 -5.56 -11.47 -5.91
N GLN A 134 -6.57 -12.32 -6.03
CA GLN A 134 -7.92 -12.02 -5.54
C GLN A 134 -7.92 -11.78 -4.03
N GLY A 135 -7.28 -12.66 -3.26
CA GLY A 135 -7.13 -12.49 -1.81
C GLY A 135 -6.34 -11.23 -1.46
N GLN A 136 -5.26 -10.95 -2.19
CA GLN A 136 -4.43 -9.77 -1.97
C GLN A 136 -5.21 -8.46 -2.20
N VAL A 137 -6.01 -8.40 -3.26
CA VAL A 137 -6.86 -7.25 -3.59
C VAL A 137 -7.94 -7.08 -2.51
N VAL A 138 -8.66 -8.15 -2.16
CA VAL A 138 -9.72 -8.12 -1.16
C VAL A 138 -9.18 -7.71 0.22
N GLY A 139 -8.07 -8.32 0.66
CA GLY A 139 -7.45 -8.00 1.93
C GLY A 139 -6.97 -6.54 2.00
N LYS A 140 -6.35 -6.02 0.93
CA LYS A 140 -5.97 -4.61 0.86
C LYS A 140 -7.18 -3.69 0.92
N LEU A 141 -8.25 -4.00 0.20
CA LEU A 141 -9.48 -3.20 0.22
C LEU A 141 -10.09 -3.15 1.62
N TRP A 142 -10.19 -4.28 2.34
CA TRP A 142 -10.68 -4.31 3.71
C TRP A 142 -9.88 -3.40 4.63
N MET A 143 -8.55 -3.48 4.53
CA MET A 143 -7.67 -2.68 5.37
C MET A 143 -7.69 -1.19 5.00
N THR A 144 -7.77 -0.85 3.72
CA THR A 144 -7.92 0.54 3.29
C THR A 144 -9.23 1.13 3.79
N ILE A 145 -10.34 0.39 3.70
CA ILE A 145 -11.64 0.83 4.24
C ILE A 145 -11.53 1.05 5.75
N ALA A 146 -10.92 0.11 6.48
CA ALA A 146 -10.72 0.22 7.91
C ALA A 146 -9.83 1.44 8.28
N ALA A 147 -8.74 1.66 7.56
CA ALA A 147 -7.84 2.80 7.75
C ALA A 147 -8.55 4.13 7.54
N VAL A 148 -9.30 4.25 6.44
CA VAL A 148 -10.07 5.46 6.11
C VAL A 148 -11.16 5.70 7.15
N ALA A 149 -11.87 4.67 7.60
CA ALA A 149 -12.89 4.78 8.64
C ALA A 149 -12.30 5.28 9.97
N LEU A 150 -11.16 4.71 10.40
CA LEU A 150 -10.46 5.16 11.61
C LEU A 150 -9.99 6.63 11.50
N LEU A 151 -9.43 7.01 10.34
CA LEU A 151 -9.01 8.39 10.09
C LEU A 151 -10.20 9.35 10.10
N TRP A 152 -11.34 8.95 9.53
CA TRP A 152 -12.55 9.75 9.53
C TRP A 152 -13.10 9.95 10.95
N LEU A 153 -13.17 8.89 11.76
CA LEU A 153 -13.57 8.97 13.17
C LEU A 153 -12.64 9.90 13.97
N TYR A 154 -11.33 9.74 13.80
CA TYR A 154 -10.34 10.60 14.45
C TYR A 154 -10.51 12.08 14.10
N ARG A 155 -10.72 12.40 12.82
CA ARG A 155 -10.96 13.77 12.37
C ARG A 155 -12.25 14.35 12.92
N ARG A 156 -13.33 13.55 12.94
CA ARG A 156 -14.62 13.96 13.50
C ARG A 156 -14.51 14.31 14.98
N HIS A 157 -13.81 13.50 15.77
CA HIS A 157 -13.57 13.80 17.19
C HIS A 157 -12.74 15.07 17.41
N ARG A 158 -11.73 15.34 16.58
CA ARG A 158 -10.94 16.58 16.69
C ARG A 158 -11.70 17.84 16.28
N GLN A 159 -12.60 17.75 15.30
CA GLN A 159 -13.42 18.90 14.88
C GLN A 159 -14.52 19.24 15.89
N GLN A 160 -14.95 18.29 16.73
CA GLN A 160 -15.90 18.53 17.81
C GLN A 160 -15.24 19.08 19.09
N ALA A 161 -13.91 19.09 19.16
CA ALA A 161 -13.13 19.56 20.30
C ALA A 161 -12.60 21.01 20.13
N ILE A 162 -13.08 21.73 19.10
CA ILE A 162 -12.84 23.16 18.81
C ILE A 162 -14.20 23.84 18.79
#